data_AF-A0A7S3RIS1-F1
#
_entry.id   AF-A0A7S3RIS1-F1
#
_cell.length_a   1.000
_cell.length_b   1.000
_cell.length_c   1.000
_cell.angle_alpha   90.00
_cell.angle_beta   90.00
_cell.angle_gamma   90.00
#
_symmetry.space_group_name_H-M   'P 1'
#
loop_
_entity.id
_entity.type
_entity.pdbx_description
1 polymer ?
#
loop_
_entity_poly.entity_id
_entity_poly.type
_entity_poly.pdbx_seq_one_letter_code
_entity_poly.pdbx_strand_id
1 'polypeptide(L)'
;GPDQSKQIAHDLVQAKIRELKSAQSGAYEFKLEQHRVGWLIGRGGETVRAIKEQTGANVVIDQSTRDQGFSMVRVMPGPGADQAKAMIQEKLGDFGAGAGGG
;
A
#
# COMPACT_ATOMS: atom_id res chain seq x y z
N GLY A 1 11.29 22.50 -33.88
CA GLY A 1 10.39 21.76 -34.79
C GLY A 1 9.13 21.35 -34.05
N PRO A 2 8.02 21.05 -34.76
CA PRO A 2 6.71 20.76 -34.16
C PRO A 2 6.70 19.59 -33.15
N ASP A 3 7.69 18.69 -33.22
CA ASP A 3 7.83 17.54 -32.33
C ASP A 3 8.24 17.93 -30.89
N GLN A 4 9.11 18.92 -30.74
CA GLN A 4 9.61 19.30 -29.41
C GLN A 4 8.52 19.96 -28.56
N SER A 5 7.67 20.78 -29.19
CA SER A 5 6.55 21.45 -28.51
C SER A 5 5.50 20.47 -28.00
N LYS A 6 5.22 19.39 -28.76
CA LYS A 6 4.29 18.34 -28.34
C LYS A 6 4.84 17.53 -27.17
N GLN A 7 6.14 17.22 -27.20
CA GLN A 7 6.79 16.50 -26.12
C GLN A 7 6.76 17.27 -24.79
N ILE A 8 7.07 18.58 -24.83
CA ILE A 8 7.05 19.45 -23.65
C ILE A 8 5.64 19.54 -23.06
N ALA A 9 4.62 19.70 -23.90
CA ALA A 9 3.23 19.75 -23.45
C ALA A 9 2.81 18.43 -22.76
N HIS A 10 3.21 17.28 -23.32
CA HIS A 10 2.88 15.97 -22.77
C HIS A 10 3.56 15.72 -21.41
N ASP A 11 4.83 16.12 -21.28
CA ASP A 11 5.61 16.00 -20.05
C ASP A 11 5.02 16.85 -18.90
N LEU A 12 4.67 18.11 -19.19
CA LEU A 12 4.05 19.01 -18.21
C LEU A 12 2.72 18.47 -17.67
N VAL A 13 1.91 17.87 -18.55
CA VAL A 13 0.63 17.26 -18.17
C VAL A 13 0.85 16.01 -17.30
N GLN A 14 1.79 15.14 -17.68
CA GLN A 14 2.16 13.96 -16.90
C GLN A 14 2.66 14.32 -15.49
N ALA A 15 3.56 15.31 -15.41
CA ALA A 15 4.09 15.81 -14.14
C ALA A 15 2.97 16.33 -13.23
N LYS A 16 2.03 17.12 -13.78
CA LYS A 16 0.93 17.68 -12.99
C LYS A 16 -0.08 16.62 -12.52
N ILE A 17 -0.37 15.62 -13.36
CA ILE A 17 -1.24 14.50 -12.97
C ILE A 17 -0.60 13.68 -11.84
N ARG A 18 0.72 13.45 -11.89
CA ARG A 18 1.45 12.76 -10.82
C ARG A 18 1.41 13.55 -9.51
N GLU A 19 1.58 14.87 -9.58
CA GLU A 19 1.51 15.77 -8.43
C GLU A 19 0.10 15.78 -7.80
N LEU A 20 -0.95 15.87 -8.61
CA LEU A 20 -2.34 15.84 -8.13
C LEU A 20 -2.74 14.49 -7.53
N LYS A 21 -2.26 13.37 -8.09
CA LYS A 21 -2.44 12.04 -7.49
C LYS A 21 -1.67 11.89 -6.17
N SER A 22 -0.47 12.45 -6.09
CA SER A 22 0.33 12.43 -4.86
C SER A 22 -0.21 13.35 -3.77
N ALA A 23 -0.95 14.40 -4.11
CA ALA A 23 -1.50 15.35 -3.14
C ALA A 23 -2.78 14.84 -2.47
N GLN A 24 -3.44 13.82 -3.03
CA GLN A 24 -4.66 13.20 -2.48
C GLN A 24 -4.42 11.83 -1.84
N SER A 25 -3.22 11.56 -1.33
CA SER A 25 -2.93 10.30 -0.64
C SER A 25 -3.75 10.16 0.65
N GLY A 26 -4.91 9.49 0.51
CA GLY A 26 -5.92 9.33 1.56
C GLY A 26 -5.55 8.28 2.60
N ALA A 27 -6.35 8.22 3.66
CA ALA A 27 -6.29 7.14 4.64
C ALA A 27 -6.91 5.87 4.02
N TYR A 28 -6.27 4.71 4.26
CA TYR A 28 -6.77 3.43 3.78
C TYR A 28 -6.95 2.44 4.93
N GLU A 29 -8.05 1.69 4.90
CA GLU A 29 -8.35 0.66 5.90
C GLU A 29 -8.71 -0.66 5.23
N PHE A 30 -8.11 -1.75 5.72
CA PHE A 30 -8.33 -3.09 5.20
C PHE A 30 -8.65 -4.05 6.34
N LYS A 31 -9.71 -4.83 6.15
CA LYS A 31 -10.02 -5.96 7.04
C LYS A 31 -9.14 -7.14 6.69
N LEU A 32 -8.41 -7.63 7.70
CA LEU A 32 -7.53 -8.77 7.56
C LEU A 32 -7.97 -9.90 8.48
N GLU A 33 -8.27 -11.06 7.92
CA GLU A 33 -8.60 -12.25 8.72
C GLU A 33 -7.41 -12.64 9.61
N GLN A 34 -7.69 -13.12 10.82
CA GLN A 34 -6.65 -13.28 11.83
C GLN A 34 -5.54 -14.27 11.43
N HIS A 35 -5.88 -15.29 10.64
CA HIS A 35 -4.92 -16.26 10.13
C HIS A 35 -3.94 -15.67 9.10
N ARG A 36 -4.26 -14.51 8.48
CA ARG A 36 -3.42 -13.82 7.49
C ARG A 36 -2.51 -12.75 8.10
N VAL A 37 -2.80 -12.33 9.33
CA VAL A 37 -2.08 -11.25 10.01
C VAL A 37 -0.58 -11.54 10.11
N GLY A 38 -0.21 -12.77 10.49
CA GLY A 38 1.20 -13.17 10.57
C GLY A 38 1.92 -13.11 9.22
N TRP A 39 1.21 -13.46 8.14
CA TRP A 39 1.76 -13.43 6.78
C TRP A 39 2.00 -11.99 6.29
N LEU A 40 1.05 -11.07 6.53
CA LEU A 40 1.23 -9.65 6.19
C LEU A 40 2.32 -8.97 7.01
N ILE A 41 2.42 -9.29 8.31
CA ILE A 41 3.44 -8.74 9.21
C ILE A 41 4.83 -9.26 8.85
N GLY A 42 4.94 -10.53 8.47
CA GLY A 42 6.21 -11.23 8.24
C GLY A 42 6.91 -11.64 9.54
N ARG A 43 7.99 -12.43 9.41
CA ARG A 43 8.81 -12.83 10.58
C ARG A 43 9.35 -11.59 11.28
N GLY A 44 9.04 -11.43 12.57
CA GLY A 44 9.49 -10.28 13.37
C GLY A 44 9.02 -8.89 12.87
N GLY A 45 8.00 -8.83 12.00
CA GLY A 45 7.55 -7.56 11.42
C GLY A 45 8.35 -7.07 10.21
N GLU A 46 9.22 -7.89 9.63
CA GLU A 46 10.06 -7.54 8.48
C GLU A 46 9.23 -7.02 7.29
N THR A 47 8.14 -7.73 6.95
CA THR A 47 7.31 -7.38 5.79
C THR A 47 6.64 -6.02 5.95
N VAL A 48 6.06 -5.74 7.12
CA VAL A 48 5.42 -4.43 7.38
C VAL A 48 6.45 -3.32 7.53
N ARG A 49 7.65 -3.60 8.08
CA ARG A 49 8.76 -2.64 8.12
C ARG A 49 9.23 -2.27 6.72
N ALA A 50 9.49 -3.26 5.87
CA ALA A 50 9.87 -3.04 4.48
C ALA A 50 8.81 -2.23 3.71
N ILE A 51 7.51 -2.42 3.98
CA ILE A 51 6.46 -1.59 3.37
C ILE A 51 6.60 -0.13 3.80
N LYS A 52 6.77 0.14 5.11
CA LYS A 52 6.95 1.49 5.64
C LYS A 52 8.22 2.16 5.08
N GLU A 53 9.33 1.43 5.05
CA GLU A 53 10.61 1.96 4.56
C GLU A 53 10.59 2.27 3.06
N GLN A 54 10.01 1.38 2.24
CA GLN A 54 9.94 1.58 0.79
C GLN A 54 8.98 2.68 0.36
N THR A 55 7.96 2.98 1.19
CA THR A 55 6.91 3.94 0.83
C THR A 55 7.04 5.26 1.56
N GLY A 56 7.66 5.27 2.75
CA GLY A 56 7.56 6.37 3.69
C GLY A 56 6.19 6.48 4.37
N ALA A 57 5.26 5.55 4.13
CA ALA A 57 3.93 5.60 4.71
C ALA A 57 3.91 5.08 6.15
N ASN A 58 3.00 5.63 6.96
CA ASN A 58 2.74 5.09 8.29
C ASN A 58 1.63 4.03 8.23
N VAL A 59 2.02 2.76 8.44
CA VAL A 59 1.10 1.62 8.47
C VAL A 59 0.92 1.12 9.91
N VAL A 60 -0.33 0.96 10.35
CA VAL A 60 -0.69 0.46 11.68
C VAL A 60 -1.55 -0.78 11.52
N ILE A 61 -1.29 -1.82 12.31
CA ILE A 61 -2.12 -3.02 12.35
C ILE A 61 -2.78 -3.04 13.72
N ASP A 62 -4.06 -2.69 13.76
CA ASP A 62 -4.87 -2.75 14.97
C ASP A 62 -5.36 -4.19 15.15
N GLN A 63 -4.90 -4.81 16.23
CA GLN A 63 -5.29 -6.17 16.63
C GLN A 63 -6.35 -6.15 17.74
N SER A 64 -7.00 -5.01 18.01
CA SER A 64 -8.02 -4.91 19.07
C SER A 64 -9.22 -5.80 18.77
N THR A 65 -9.49 -6.07 17.49
CA THR A 65 -10.56 -6.95 17.02
C THR A 65 -10.14 -8.41 16.86
N ARG A 66 -8.95 -8.80 17.34
CA ARG A 66 -8.38 -10.16 17.16
C ARG A 66 -9.32 -11.28 17.62
N ASP A 67 -10.00 -11.08 18.74
CA ASP A 67 -10.97 -12.03 19.30
C ASP A 67 -12.19 -12.24 18.38
N GLN A 68 -12.51 -11.23 17.57
CA GLN A 68 -13.56 -11.28 16.56
C GLN A 68 -13.11 -11.96 15.25
N GLY A 69 -11.88 -12.51 15.22
CA GLY A 69 -11.34 -13.24 14.07
C GLY A 69 -10.72 -12.37 12.98
N PHE A 70 -10.52 -11.07 13.21
CA PHE A 70 -9.86 -10.18 12.25
C PHE A 70 -9.05 -9.06 12.92
N SER A 71 -8.16 -8.45 12.16
CA SER A 71 -7.44 -7.23 12.51
C SER A 71 -7.68 -6.15 11.45
N MET A 72 -7.50 -4.89 11.81
CA MET A 72 -7.63 -3.75 10.89
C MET A 72 -6.25 -3.25 10.50
N VAL A 73 -5.94 -3.27 9.20
CA VAL A 73 -4.74 -2.64 8.65
C VAL A 73 -5.08 -1.22 8.24
N ARG A 74 -4.40 -0.24 8.83
CA ARG A 74 -4.58 1.20 8.61
C ARG A 74 -3.35 1.78 7.96
N VAL A 75 -3.53 2.48 6.85
CA VAL A 75 -2.50 3.32 6.24
C VAL A 75 -2.91 4.76 6.49
N MET A 76 -2.07 5.49 7.22
CA MET A 76 -2.31 6.90 7.49
C MET A 76 -2.15 7.72 6.21
N PRO A 77 -2.91 8.82 6.06
CA PRO A 77 -2.73 9.73 4.93
C PRO A 77 -1.35 10.36 4.97
N GLY A 78 -0.74 10.54 3.80
CA GLY A 78 0.61 11.08 3.69
C GLY A 78 1.37 10.58 2.46
N PRO A 79 2.61 11.06 2.26
CA PRO A 79 3.44 10.62 1.16
C PRO A 79 3.64 9.11 1.23
N GLY A 80 3.35 8.42 0.13
CA GLY A 80 3.49 6.98 0.01
C GLY A 80 2.29 6.16 0.46
N ALA A 81 1.19 6.76 0.95
CA ALA A 81 0.02 5.99 1.38
C ALA A 81 -0.58 5.14 0.25
N ASP A 82 -0.65 5.69 -0.98
CA ASP A 82 -1.08 4.95 -2.17
C ASP A 82 -0.18 3.78 -2.52
N GLN A 83 1.14 3.98 -2.40
CA GLN A 83 2.12 2.94 -2.70
C GLN A 83 2.08 1.85 -1.63
N ALA A 84 1.92 2.21 -0.35
CA ALA A 84 1.72 1.26 0.74
C ALA A 84 0.43 0.46 0.55
N LYS A 85 -0.68 1.12 0.20
CA LYS A 85 -1.92 0.45 -0.17
C LYS A 85 -1.70 -0.57 -1.29
N ALA A 86 -1.03 -0.19 -2.38
CA ALA A 86 -0.80 -1.09 -3.51
C ALA A 86 -0.02 -2.35 -3.09
N MET A 87 1.07 -2.18 -2.34
CA MET A 87 1.86 -3.31 -1.84
C MET A 87 1.10 -4.18 -0.82
N ILE A 88 0.28 -3.57 0.04
CA ILE A 88 -0.57 -4.32 0.98
C ILE A 88 -1.61 -5.12 0.19
N GLN A 89 -2.29 -4.51 -0.79
CA GLN A 89 -3.30 -5.19 -1.61
C GLN A 89 -2.70 -6.34 -2.42
N GLU A 90 -1.52 -6.15 -3.00
CA GLU A 90 -0.78 -7.21 -3.70
C GLU A 90 -0.51 -8.39 -2.76
N LYS A 91 0.00 -8.09 -1.57
CA LYS A 91 0.21 -9.09 -0.53
C LYS A 91 -1.10 -9.81 -0.17
N LEU A 92 -2.16 -9.08 0.11
CA LEU A 92 -3.45 -9.68 0.46
C LEU A 92 -4.05 -10.55 -0.67
N GLY A 93 -3.74 -10.24 -1.93
CA GLY A 93 -4.11 -11.04 -3.09
C GLY A 93 -3.26 -12.32 -3.25
N ASP A 94 -1.96 -12.24 -3.00
CA ASP A 94 -1.03 -13.38 -3.12
C ASP A 94 -1.33 -14.50 -2.09
N PHE A 95 -1.95 -14.14 -0.96
CA PHE A 95 -2.38 -15.08 0.09
C PHE A 95 -3.27 -16.23 -0.43
N GLY A 96 -3.91 -16.10 -1.60
CA GLY A 96 -4.71 -17.17 -2.24
C GLY A 96 -4.02 -17.92 -3.38
N ALA A 97 -2.93 -17.38 -3.95
CA ALA A 97 -2.25 -17.99 -5.09
C ALA A 97 -1.13 -18.96 -4.67
N GLY A 98 -0.56 -18.77 -3.47
CA GLY A 98 0.50 -19.61 -2.92
C GLY A 98 0.10 -20.54 -1.76
N ALA A 99 -1.12 -20.43 -1.23
CA ALA A 99 -1.58 -21.22 -0.08
C ALA A 99 -2.15 -22.58 -0.49
N GLY A 100 -1.37 -23.32 -1.29
CA GLY A 100 -1.56 -24.74 -1.58
C GLY A 100 -0.21 -25.45 -1.45
N GLY A 101 0.20 -25.77 -0.22
CA GLY A 101 1.40 -26.57 0.02
C GLY A 101 1.94 -26.45 1.43
N GLY A 102 1.72 -27.48 2.24
CA GLY A 102 2.29 -27.66 3.59
C GLY A 102 1.32 -28.28 4.57
#